data_AF-A0A9P7UHC5-F1
#
_entry.id   AF-A0A9P7UHC5-F1
#
_cell.length_a   1.000
_cell.length_b   1.000
_cell.length_c   1.000
_cell.angle_alpha   90.00
_cell.angle_beta   90.00
_cell.angle_gamma   90.00
#
_symmetry.space_group_name_H-M   'P 1'
#
loop_
_entity.id
_entity.type
_entity.pdbx_description
1 polymer ?
#
loop_
_entity_poly.entity_id
_entity_poly.type
_entity_poly.pdbx_seq_one_letter_code
_entity_poly.pdbx_strand_id
1 'polypeptide(L)' 'MSVVNTELRRRVIAIYKELLYLGREYPLGYDYFRPRLKKAFSANAALKDEEAIRRGIERAEFVKK' A
#
# COMPACT_ATOMS: atom_id res chain seq x y z
N MET A 1 13.16 -1.80 21.38
CA MET A 1 12.42 -0.75 20.62
C MET A 1 12.54 -1.10 19.14
N SER A 2 11.43 -1.33 18.44
CA SER A 2 11.46 -1.69 17.01
C SER A 2 11.90 -0.48 16.19
N VAL A 3 13.13 -0.53 15.67
CA VAL A 3 13.61 0.44 14.69
C VAL A 3 12.75 0.28 13.44
N VAL A 4 12.19 1.36 12.92
CA VAL A 4 11.40 1.32 11.67
C VAL A 4 12.31 0.80 10.56
N ASN A 5 11.94 -0.32 9.95
CA ASN A 5 12.70 -0.89 8.85
C ASN A 5 12.57 0.01 7.59
N THR A 6 13.65 0.72 7.28
CA THR A 6 13.70 1.71 6.20
C THR A 6 13.46 1.08 4.82
N GLU A 7 13.89 -0.17 4.62
CA GLU A 7 13.69 -0.89 3.35
C GLU A 7 12.20 -1.21 3.14
N LEU A 8 11.55 -1.81 4.15
CA LEU A 8 10.12 -2.08 4.10
C LEU A 8 9.31 -0.80 3.88
N ARG A 9 9.67 0.30 4.57
CA ARG A 9 9.04 1.60 4.37
C ARG A 9 9.15 2.09 2.92
N ARG A 10 10.33 1.98 2.30
CA ARG A 10 10.52 2.37 0.89
C ARG A 10 9.66 1.52 -0.03
N ARG A 11 9.60 0.21 0.21
CA ARG A 11 8.78 -0.72 -0.59
C ARG A 11 7.30 -0.42 -0.50
N VAL A 12 6.77 -0.16 0.70
CA VAL A 12 5.37 0.27 0.90
C VAL A 12 5.06 1.55 0.12
N ILE A 13 5.96 2.55 0.15
CA ILE A 13 5.78 3.81 -0.58
C ILE A 13 5.79 3.59 -2.10
N ALA A 14 6.69 2.73 -2.60
CA ALA A 14 6.76 2.40 -4.02
C ALA A 14 5.45 1.77 -4.51
N ILE A 15 4.95 0.75 -3.80
CA ILE A 15 3.69 0.07 -4.13
C ILE A 15 2.50 1.02 -4.07
N TYR A 16 2.45 1.91 -3.07
CA TYR A 16 1.37 2.90 -2.99
C TYR A 16 1.33 3.81 -4.22
N LYS A 17 2.49 4.26 -4.70
CA LYS A 17 2.59 5.09 -5.92
C LYS A 17 2.22 4.31 -7.17
N GLU A 18 2.66 3.05 -7.27
CA GLU A 18 2.35 2.17 -8.38
C GLU A 18 0.83 1.89 -8.46
N LEU A 19 0.20 1.55 -7.34
CA LEU A 19 -1.25 1.34 -7.29
C LEU A 19 -2.02 2.62 -7.63
N LEU A 20 -1.56 3.80 -7.19
CA LEU A 20 -2.17 5.06 -7.62
C LEU A 20 -2.04 5.30 -9.13
N TYR A 21 -0.93 4.91 -9.73
CA TYR A 21 -0.73 5.03 -11.18
C TYR A 21 -1.68 4.10 -11.93
N LEU A 22 -1.73 2.81 -11.56
CA LEU A 22 -2.65 1.83 -12.15
C LEU A 22 -4.11 2.20 -11.94
N GLY A 23 -4.44 2.80 -10.79
CA GLY A 23 -5.77 3.27 -10.45
C GLY A 23 -6.33 4.36 -11.37
N ARG A 24 -5.50 4.97 -12.25
CA ARG A 24 -5.97 5.93 -13.26
C ARG A 24 -6.83 5.29 -14.34
N GLU A 25 -6.58 4.02 -14.63
CA GLU A 25 -7.32 3.22 -15.63
C GLU A 25 -8.41 2.38 -14.98
N TYR A 26 -8.68 2.58 -13.68
CA TYR A 26 -9.67 1.79 -12.96
C TYR A 26 -11.08 2.02 -13.52
N PRO A 27 -11.91 0.96 -13.73
CA PRO A 27 -13.21 1.08 -14.41
C PRO A 27 -14.18 2.09 -13.79
N LEU A 28 -14.10 2.29 -12.47
CA LEU A 28 -14.96 3.24 -11.73
C LEU A 28 -14.33 4.65 -11.61
N GLY A 29 -13.19 4.87 -12.26
CA GLY A 29 -12.45 6.12 -12.28
C GLY A 29 -11.48 6.30 -11.12
N TYR A 30 -10.52 7.21 -11.33
CA TYR A 30 -9.47 7.50 -10.35
C TYR A 30 -10.01 8.09 -9.04
N ASP A 31 -11.03 8.95 -9.12
CA ASP A 31 -11.66 9.57 -7.94
C ASP A 31 -12.39 8.54 -7.06
N TYR A 32 -12.84 7.42 -7.65
CA TYR A 32 -13.38 6.30 -6.90
C TYR A 32 -12.27 5.47 -6.24
N PHE A 33 -11.18 5.22 -6.97
CA PHE A 33 -10.09 4.34 -6.54
C PHE A 33 -9.20 4.98 -5.46
N ARG A 34 -8.74 6.21 -5.68
CA ARG A 34 -7.79 6.93 -4.82
C ARG A 34 -8.19 6.98 -3.33
N PRO A 35 -9.41 7.37 -2.93
CA PRO A 35 -9.77 7.42 -1.52
C PRO A 35 -9.82 6.04 -0.87
N ARG A 36 -10.16 4.98 -1.63
CA ARG A 36 -10.18 3.60 -1.14
C ARG A 36 -8.78 3.08 -0.89
N LEU A 37 -7.86 3.31 -1.83
CA LEU A 37 -6.45 2.99 -1.66
C LEU A 37 -5.88 3.72 -0.44
N LYS A 38 -6.10 5.03 -0.35
CA LYS A 38 -5.65 5.83 0.81
C LYS A 38 -6.17 5.24 2.12
N LYS A 39 -7.46 4.93 2.20
CA LYS A 39 -8.09 4.34 3.40
C LYS A 39 -7.43 3.00 3.79
N ALA A 40 -7.15 2.13 2.82
CA ALA A 40 -6.51 0.84 3.08
C ALA A 40 -5.09 0.96 3.64
N PHE A 41 -4.29 1.91 3.11
CA PHE A 41 -2.94 2.18 3.62
C PHE A 41 -2.98 2.89 4.98
N SER A 42 -3.88 3.86 5.15
CA SER A 42 -4.04 4.58 6.43
C SER A 42 -4.49 3.66 7.58
N ALA A 43 -5.36 2.68 7.31
CA ALA A 43 -5.78 1.70 8.32
C ALA A 43 -4.60 0.87 8.89
N ASN A 44 -3.52 0.75 8.12
CA ASN A 44 -2.33 -0.03 8.46
C ASN A 44 -1.12 0.85 8.86
N ALA A 45 -1.29 2.18 8.94
CA ALA A 45 -0.18 3.11 9.17
C ALA A 45 0.52 2.96 10.54
N ALA A 46 -0.18 2.36 11.52
CA ALA A 46 0.35 2.08 12.85
C ALA A 46 1.06 0.71 12.96
N LEU A 47 1.10 -0.11 11.89
CA LEU A 47 1.81 -1.38 11.90
C LEU A 47 3.31 -1.17 12.09
N LYS A 48 3.87 -1.86 13.09
CA LYS A 48 5.31 -1.85 13.42
C LYS A 48 5.96 -3.21 13.29
N ASP A 49 5.15 -4.28 13.24
CA ASP A 49 5.61 -5.65 13.04
C ASP A 49 6.04 -5.86 11.58
N GLU A 50 7.28 -6.28 11.36
CA GLU A 50 7.83 -6.46 10.02
C GLU A 50 7.09 -7.54 9.24
N GLU A 51 6.71 -8.64 9.90
CA GLU A 51 5.99 -9.75 9.29
C GLU A 51 4.60 -9.29 8.82
N ALA A 52 3.89 -8.51 9.63
CA ALA A 52 2.63 -7.88 9.21
C ALA A 52 2.81 -6.92 8.04
N ILE A 53 3.90 -6.15 8.00
CA ILE A 53 4.21 -5.26 6.87
C ILE A 53 4.48 -6.08 5.60
N ARG A 54 5.24 -7.17 5.68
CA ARG A 54 5.51 -8.09 4.56
C ARG A 54 4.21 -8.69 4.00
N ARG A 55 3.30 -9.16 4.87
CA ARG A 55 1.97 -9.63 4.46
C ARG A 55 1.12 -8.54 3.80
N GLY A 56 1.20 -7.30 4.30
CA GLY A 56 0.54 -6.15 3.70
C GLY A 56 1.05 -5.83 2.29
N ILE A 57 2.38 -5.93 2.10
CA ILE A 57 3.03 -5.79 0.80
C ILE A 57 2.56 -6.89 -0.16
N GLU A 58 2.57 -8.15 0.26
CA GLU A 58 2.12 -9.28 -0.57
C GLU A 58 0.66 -9.11 -1.02
N ARG A 59 -0.23 -8.68 -0.11
CA ARG A 59 -1.62 -8.39 -0.46
C ARG A 59 -1.75 -7.27 -1.49
N ALA A 60 -0.91 -6.25 -1.40
CA ALA A 60 -0.92 -5.13 -2.34
C ALA A 60 -0.42 -5.55 -3.73
N GLU A 61 0.61 -6.42 -3.80
CA GLU A 61 1.09 -7.03 -5.05
C GLU A 61 0.05 -7.96 -5.67
N PHE A 62 -0.71 -8.70 -4.87
CA PHE A 62 -1.81 -9.55 -5.37
C PHE A 62 -2.90 -8.72 -6.07
N VAL A 63 -3.23 -7.54 -5.54
CA VAL A 63 -4.26 -6.64 -6.13
C VAL A 63 -3.81 -6.01 -7.45
N LYS A 64 -2.50 -5.95 -7.69
CA LYS A 64 -1.95 -5.48 -8.97
C LYS A 64 -2.10 -6.51 -10.10
N LYS A 65 -2.21 -7.80 -9.77
CA LYS A 65 -2.36 -8.89 -10.74
C LYS A 65 -3.80 -8.98 -11.27
#